data_AF-Q09JG1-F1
#
_entry.id   AF-Q09JG1-F1
#
_cell.length_a   1.000
_cell.length_b   1.000
_cell.length_c   1.000
_cell.angle_alpha   90.00
_cell.angle_beta   90.00
_cell.angle_gamma   90.00
#
_symmetry.space_group_name_H-M   'P 1'
#
loop_
_entity.id
_entity.type
_entity.pdbx_description
1 polymer ?
#
loop_
_entity_poly.entity_id
_entity_poly.type
_entity_poly.pdbx_seq_one_letter_code
_entity_poly.pdbx_strand_id
1 'polypeptide(L)'
;GTDVFNPFLKSYVQHFKYQSISTNQWKDYLFEYFQDQVEILKGVDWDTWLYAPGLPPVIPEYHSALSEPCQTLCAKWSDRNADVAQCVSSDVEKFCPAQMIEFLALLLQEKPLSADRFLRMTKLYGLDGVKNSEIKFRWLRIGLLAKCEDVVPHVTDFLSTVGRMKFVRPLFRDLYAWEEKRPVALSLHDKLKPQMMHVVSYTLGKDLHIEAK
;
A
#
# COMPACT_ATOMS: atom_id res chain seq x y z
N GLY A 1 5.71 26.56 7.59
CA GLY A 1 4.57 26.27 6.70
C GLY A 1 5.04 26.16 5.25
N THR A 2 4.15 25.81 4.33
CA THR A 2 4.48 25.57 2.91
C THR A 2 5.13 26.77 2.23
N ASP A 3 4.64 27.98 2.50
CA ASP A 3 5.16 29.21 1.85
C ASP A 3 6.62 29.52 2.23
N VAL A 4 7.05 29.03 3.39
CA VAL A 4 8.43 29.17 3.89
C VAL A 4 9.31 28.02 3.42
N PHE A 5 8.77 26.80 3.37
CA PHE A 5 9.55 25.60 3.02
C PHE A 5 9.68 25.37 1.51
N ASN A 6 8.74 25.86 0.70
CA ASN A 6 8.82 25.75 -0.77
C ASN A 6 10.02 26.53 -1.36
N PRO A 7 10.32 27.78 -0.93
CA PRO A 7 11.55 28.47 -1.31
C PRO A 7 12.82 27.70 -0.93
N PHE A 8 12.87 27.10 0.26
CA PHE A 8 13.97 26.22 0.67
C PHE A 8 14.14 25.06 -0.30
N LEU A 9 13.08 24.33 -0.63
CA LEU A 9 13.15 23.19 -1.55
C LEU A 9 13.71 23.60 -2.93
N LYS A 10 13.27 24.74 -3.45
CA LYS A 10 13.80 25.29 -4.72
C LYS A 10 15.28 25.63 -4.61
N SER A 11 15.67 26.26 -3.51
CA SER A 11 17.06 26.63 -3.22
C SER A 11 17.96 25.40 -3.08
N TYR A 12 17.51 24.38 -2.34
CA TYR A 12 18.18 23.09 -2.17
C TYR A 12 18.44 22.38 -3.51
N VAL A 13 17.42 22.27 -4.37
CA VAL A 13 17.57 21.65 -5.69
C VAL A 13 18.56 22.42 -6.57
N GLN A 14 18.56 23.75 -6.48
CA GLN A 14 19.49 24.59 -7.25
C GLN A 14 20.93 24.51 -6.72
N HIS A 15 21.11 24.49 -5.40
CA HIS A 15 22.41 24.45 -4.74
C HIS A 15 23.15 23.14 -5.04
N PHE A 16 22.45 21.99 -4.97
CA PHE A 16 23.03 20.67 -5.21
C PHE A 16 22.81 20.14 -6.63
N LYS A 17 22.44 21.01 -7.57
CA LYS A 17 22.21 20.62 -8.96
C LYS A 17 23.47 19.97 -9.54
N TYR A 18 23.30 18.82 -10.19
CA TYR A 18 24.39 18.01 -10.79
C TYR A 18 25.39 17.42 -9.78
N GLN A 19 25.01 17.33 -8.50
CA GLN A 19 25.85 16.75 -7.45
C GLN A 19 25.19 15.50 -6.84
N SER A 20 26.00 14.70 -6.15
CA SER A 20 25.54 13.65 -5.23
C SER A 20 25.89 14.08 -3.81
N ILE A 21 24.94 13.97 -2.89
CA ILE A 21 25.10 14.45 -1.52
C ILE A 21 24.75 13.39 -0.49
N SER A 22 25.33 13.54 0.69
CA SER A 22 24.98 12.82 1.90
C SER A 22 23.86 13.53 2.68
N THR A 23 23.22 12.81 3.60
CA THR A 23 22.27 13.38 4.56
C THR A 23 22.88 14.50 5.40
N ASN A 24 24.17 14.41 5.74
CA ASN A 24 24.86 15.46 6.50
C ASN A 24 24.96 16.75 5.69
N GLN A 25 25.35 16.68 4.41
CA GLN A 25 25.37 17.86 3.53
C GLN A 25 23.98 18.48 3.35
N TRP A 26 22.93 17.65 3.26
CA TRP A 26 21.54 18.14 3.25
C TRP A 26 21.19 18.88 4.56
N LYS A 27 21.53 18.30 5.72
CA LYS A 27 21.25 18.88 7.03
C LYS A 27 22.03 20.19 7.23
N ASP A 28 23.31 20.23 6.88
CA ASP A 28 24.13 21.44 6.96
C ASP A 28 23.51 22.58 6.13
N TYR A 29 23.06 22.27 4.90
CA TYR A 29 22.40 23.25 4.05
C TYR A 29 21.03 23.70 4.58
N LEU A 30 20.28 22.80 5.23
CA LEU A 30 19.03 23.16 5.92
C LEU A 30 19.29 24.18 7.03
N PHE A 31 20.35 23.99 7.82
CA PHE A 31 20.75 24.93 8.88
C PHE A 31 21.29 26.25 8.30
N GLU A 32 22.04 26.21 7.19
CA GLU A 32 22.52 27.40 6.48
C GLU A 32 21.35 28.24 5.93
N TYR A 33 20.39 27.60 5.26
CA TYR A 33 19.25 28.29 4.65
C TYR A 33 18.34 28.92 5.72
N PHE A 34 18.11 28.19 6.82
CA PHE A 34 17.28 28.64 7.94
C PHE A 34 18.14 29.16 9.11
N GLN A 35 19.21 29.91 8.82
CA GLN A 35 20.11 30.46 9.85
C GLN A 35 19.37 31.31 10.91
N ASP A 36 18.30 32.02 10.52
CA ASP A 36 17.47 32.83 11.43
C ASP A 36 16.50 31.99 12.29
N GLN A 37 16.39 30.69 12.02
CA GLN A 37 15.47 29.75 12.71
C GLN A 37 16.21 28.54 13.29
N VAL A 38 17.52 28.66 13.53
CA VAL A 38 18.37 27.57 14.03
C VAL A 38 17.87 26.97 15.34
N GLU A 39 17.30 27.77 16.24
CA GLU A 39 16.78 27.26 17.52
C GLU A 39 15.59 26.28 17.33
N ILE A 40 14.75 26.50 16.30
CA ILE A 40 13.69 25.55 15.92
C ILE A 40 14.33 24.24 15.43
N LEU A 41 15.35 24.35 14.58
CA LEU A 41 16.04 23.18 14.04
C LEU A 41 16.81 22.39 15.11
N LYS A 42 17.37 23.06 16.12
CA LYS A 42 18.03 22.41 17.27
C LYS A 42 17.05 21.65 18.17
N GLY A 43 15.78 22.07 18.19
CA GLY A 43 14.72 21.36 18.92
C GLY A 43 14.26 20.06 18.26
N VAL A 44 14.67 19.80 17.01
CA VAL A 44 14.36 18.54 16.32
C VAL A 44 15.28 17.44 16.85
N ASP A 45 14.68 16.31 17.26
CA ASP A 45 15.42 15.08 17.59
C ASP A 45 15.96 14.41 16.31
N TRP A 46 17.08 14.93 15.81
CA TRP A 46 17.69 14.48 14.57
C TRP A 46 18.15 13.02 14.62
N ASP A 47 18.58 12.53 15.77
CA ASP A 47 19.10 11.18 15.87
C ASP A 47 17.96 10.15 15.72
N THR A 48 16.82 10.41 16.38
CA THR A 48 15.64 9.56 16.21
C THR A 48 15.09 9.65 14.79
N TRP A 49 15.01 10.85 14.20
CA TRP A 49 14.49 11.03 12.83
C TRP A 49 15.34 10.36 11.76
N LEU A 50 16.67 10.34 11.90
CA LEU A 50 17.59 9.89 10.86
C LEU A 50 18.10 8.46 11.05
N TYR A 51 18.16 7.97 12.29
CA TYR A 51 18.88 6.72 12.59
C TYR A 51 18.07 5.70 13.41
N ALA A 52 16.99 6.10 14.10
CA ALA A 52 16.20 5.15 14.87
C ALA A 52 15.24 4.33 13.98
N PRO A 53 15.01 3.05 14.30
CA PRO A 53 14.00 2.24 13.61
C PRO A 53 12.58 2.54 14.10
N GLY A 54 11.58 2.22 13.28
CA GLY A 54 10.17 2.34 13.65
C GLY A 54 9.47 3.54 13.00
N LEU A 55 8.35 3.97 13.60
CA LEU A 55 7.64 5.17 13.16
C LEU A 55 8.38 6.43 13.65
N PRO A 56 8.33 7.55 12.89
CA PRO A 56 8.89 8.82 13.34
C PRO A 56 8.33 9.27 14.70
N PRO A 57 9.10 10.03 15.50
CA PRO A 57 8.71 10.41 16.86
C PRO A 57 7.56 11.42 16.91
N VAL A 58 7.27 12.09 15.79
CA VAL A 58 6.19 13.07 15.67
C VAL A 58 5.37 12.72 14.43
N ILE A 59 4.06 12.55 14.62
CA ILE A 59 3.09 12.41 13.54
C ILE A 59 2.55 13.82 13.21
N PRO A 60 2.77 14.35 12.00
CA PRO A 60 2.23 15.65 11.62
C PRO A 60 0.71 15.69 11.68
N GLU A 61 0.15 16.90 11.79
CA GLU A 61 -1.28 17.10 11.63
C GLU A 61 -1.67 17.00 10.15
N TYR A 62 -2.64 16.13 9.85
CA TYR A 62 -3.16 15.92 8.50
C TYR A 62 -4.64 16.30 8.43
N HIS A 63 -5.02 17.04 7.41
CA HIS A 63 -6.43 17.32 7.14
C HIS A 63 -7.16 16.05 6.64
N SER A 64 -8.20 15.63 7.36
CA SER A 64 -8.88 14.33 7.19
C SER A 64 -10.13 14.36 6.31
N ALA A 65 -10.59 15.53 5.84
CA ALA A 65 -11.90 15.65 5.19
C ALA A 65 -12.12 14.69 4.00
N LEU A 66 -11.05 14.36 3.25
CA LEU A 66 -11.15 13.43 2.12
C LEU A 66 -11.06 11.95 2.53
N SER A 67 -10.46 11.64 3.68
CA SER A 67 -10.31 10.27 4.21
C SER A 67 -11.47 9.86 5.11
N GLU A 68 -12.17 10.80 5.75
CA GLU A 68 -13.32 10.54 6.63
C GLU A 68 -14.42 9.66 6.00
N PRO A 69 -14.86 9.87 4.74
CA PRO A 69 -15.81 8.97 4.10
C PRO A 69 -15.28 7.55 3.94
N CYS A 70 -13.97 7.41 3.67
CA CYS A 70 -13.30 6.12 3.50
C CYS A 70 -13.24 5.36 4.83
N GLN A 71 -12.91 6.06 5.92
CA GLN A 71 -12.88 5.52 7.29
C GLN A 71 -14.27 5.09 7.75
N THR A 72 -15.28 5.94 7.50
CA THR A 72 -16.67 5.63 7.82
C THR A 72 -17.15 4.38 7.10
N LEU A 73 -16.86 4.25 5.81
CA LEU A 73 -17.23 3.08 5.03
C LEU A 73 -16.45 1.83 5.47
N CYS A 74 -15.15 1.98 5.78
CA CYS A 74 -14.33 0.91 6.32
C CYS A 74 -14.93 0.35 7.62
N ALA A 75 -15.28 1.22 8.57
CA ALA A 75 -15.90 0.81 9.84
C ALA A 75 -17.21 0.04 9.64
N LYS A 76 -18.05 0.46 8.69
CA LYS A 76 -19.28 -0.28 8.33
C LYS A 76 -18.98 -1.69 7.80
N TRP A 77 -17.96 -1.85 6.97
CA TRP A 77 -17.59 -3.14 6.39
C TRP A 77 -16.79 -4.04 7.34
N SER A 78 -16.01 -3.48 8.26
CA SER A 78 -15.22 -4.24 9.22
C SER A 78 -16.03 -4.71 10.43
N ASP A 79 -17.12 -4.02 10.78
CA ASP A 79 -18.01 -4.46 11.84
C ASP A 79 -18.76 -5.75 11.47
N ARG A 80 -18.48 -6.83 12.21
CA ARG A 80 -19.07 -8.15 12.01
C ARG A 80 -20.55 -8.22 12.38
N ASN A 81 -21.00 -7.34 13.27
CA ASN A 81 -22.39 -7.28 13.72
C ASN A 81 -23.23 -6.32 12.86
N ALA A 82 -22.58 -5.46 12.08
CA ALA A 82 -23.27 -4.57 11.16
C ALA A 82 -23.98 -5.36 10.05
N ASP A 83 -25.26 -5.02 9.85
CA ASP A 83 -26.02 -5.51 8.72
C ASP A 83 -25.55 -4.83 7.43
N VAL A 84 -24.65 -5.51 6.73
CA VAL A 84 -24.16 -5.11 5.40
C VAL A 84 -25.27 -5.04 4.33
N ALA A 85 -26.52 -5.39 4.66
CA ALA A 85 -27.66 -5.14 3.78
C ALA A 85 -28.10 -3.70 3.69
N GLN A 86 -27.64 -2.87 4.62
CA GLN A 86 -27.87 -1.43 4.58
C GLN A 86 -26.85 -0.72 3.68
N CYS A 87 -25.76 -1.39 3.28
CA CYS A 87 -24.81 -0.85 2.32
C CYS A 87 -25.44 -0.79 0.93
N VAL A 88 -25.21 0.33 0.24
CA VAL A 88 -25.79 0.64 -1.08
C VAL A 88 -24.69 1.05 -2.06
N SER A 89 -24.90 0.84 -3.36
CA SER A 89 -23.90 1.19 -4.38
C SER A 89 -23.51 2.68 -4.36
N SER A 90 -24.42 3.56 -3.92
CA SER A 90 -24.17 5.00 -3.77
C SER A 90 -23.14 5.35 -2.69
N ASP A 91 -22.77 4.42 -1.80
CA ASP A 91 -21.74 4.63 -0.77
C ASP A 91 -20.38 5.03 -1.38
N VAL A 92 -20.08 4.52 -2.58
CA VAL A 92 -18.81 4.78 -3.29
C VAL A 92 -18.99 5.61 -4.56
N GLU A 93 -20.22 6.04 -4.89
CA GLU A 93 -20.50 6.75 -6.15
C GLU A 93 -19.74 8.07 -6.27
N LYS A 94 -19.53 8.76 -5.14
CA LYS A 94 -18.75 10.01 -5.08
C LYS A 94 -17.26 9.80 -4.86
N PHE A 95 -16.79 8.56 -4.72
CA PHE A 95 -15.39 8.30 -4.43
C PHE A 95 -14.55 8.54 -5.69
N CYS A 96 -13.51 9.34 -5.56
CA CYS A 96 -12.45 9.33 -6.56
C CYS A 96 -11.59 8.05 -6.41
N PRO A 97 -10.76 7.70 -7.42
CA PRO A 97 -9.93 6.50 -7.34
C PRO A 97 -9.03 6.46 -6.10
N ALA A 98 -8.52 7.60 -5.62
CA ALA A 98 -7.69 7.66 -4.42
C ALA A 98 -8.47 7.30 -3.14
N GLN A 99 -9.73 7.74 -3.03
CA GLN A 99 -10.61 7.38 -1.91
C GLN A 99 -10.97 5.90 -1.93
N MET A 100 -11.22 5.33 -3.13
CA MET A 100 -11.45 3.90 -3.25
C MET A 100 -10.22 3.07 -2.86
N ILE A 101 -9.03 3.54 -3.26
CA ILE A 101 -7.76 2.95 -2.85
C ILE A 101 -7.59 3.03 -1.33
N GLU A 102 -7.91 4.17 -0.72
CA GLU A 102 -7.80 4.39 0.73
C GLU A 102 -8.78 3.51 1.50
N PHE A 103 -10.06 3.46 1.11
CA PHE A 103 -11.06 2.58 1.71
C PHE A 103 -10.60 1.12 1.74
N LEU A 104 -10.14 0.58 0.60
CA LEU A 104 -9.64 -0.80 0.55
C LEU A 104 -8.31 -0.96 1.31
N ALA A 105 -7.48 0.08 1.41
CA ALA A 105 -6.24 0.05 2.19
C ALA A 105 -6.52 0.00 3.69
N LEU A 106 -7.50 0.76 4.18
CA LEU A 106 -7.96 0.72 5.56
C LEU A 106 -8.57 -0.66 5.87
N LEU A 107 -9.39 -1.19 4.97
CA LEU A 107 -10.02 -2.50 5.16
C LEU A 107 -9.01 -3.66 5.21
N LEU A 108 -7.85 -3.52 4.56
CA LEU A 108 -6.75 -4.48 4.65
C LEU A 108 -6.01 -4.47 5.99
N GLN A 109 -6.16 -3.42 6.79
CA GLN A 109 -5.60 -3.33 8.14
C GLN A 109 -6.52 -3.94 9.19
N GLU A 110 -7.78 -4.15 8.84
CA GLU A 110 -8.80 -4.77 9.68
C GLU A 110 -8.70 -6.30 9.68
N LYS A 111 -9.46 -6.94 10.58
CA LYS A 111 -9.60 -8.40 10.55
C LYS A 111 -10.17 -8.84 9.20
N PRO A 112 -9.70 -9.96 8.61
CA PRO A 112 -10.22 -10.45 7.34
C PRO A 112 -11.73 -10.59 7.36
N LEU A 113 -12.35 -10.18 6.25
CA LEU A 113 -13.78 -10.39 6.01
C LEU A 113 -14.07 -11.88 5.85
N SER A 114 -15.32 -12.28 6.09
CA SER A 114 -15.82 -13.57 5.61
C SER A 114 -15.96 -13.56 4.08
N ALA A 115 -15.83 -14.71 3.44
CA ALA A 115 -16.04 -14.87 1.99
C ALA A 115 -17.38 -14.28 1.50
N ASP A 116 -18.48 -14.50 2.22
CA ASP A 116 -19.81 -13.97 1.86
C ASP A 116 -19.85 -12.43 1.83
N ARG A 117 -19.28 -11.79 2.86
CA ARG A 117 -19.17 -10.32 2.93
C ARG A 117 -18.29 -9.78 1.81
N PHE A 118 -17.18 -10.45 1.50
CA PHE A 118 -16.31 -10.08 0.38
C PHE A 118 -17.04 -10.16 -0.97
N LEU A 119 -17.75 -11.26 -1.23
CA LEU A 119 -18.54 -11.44 -2.46
C LEU A 119 -19.65 -10.39 -2.57
N ARG A 120 -20.32 -10.09 -1.45
CA ARG A 120 -21.32 -9.03 -1.39
C ARG A 120 -20.74 -7.66 -1.74
N MET A 121 -19.61 -7.29 -1.13
CA MET A 121 -18.91 -6.04 -1.42
C MET A 121 -18.49 -5.96 -2.88
N THR A 122 -17.96 -7.06 -3.41
CA THR A 122 -17.52 -7.18 -4.80
C THR A 122 -18.66 -6.92 -5.76
N LYS A 123 -19.83 -7.55 -5.55
CA LYS A 123 -21.02 -7.36 -6.37
C LYS A 123 -21.60 -5.96 -6.23
N LEU A 124 -21.66 -5.43 -5.01
CA LEU A 124 -22.29 -4.13 -4.75
C LEU A 124 -21.51 -2.97 -5.39
N TYR A 125 -20.17 -3.06 -5.40
CA TYR A 125 -19.29 -2.01 -5.90
C TYR A 125 -18.62 -2.35 -7.25
N GLY A 126 -18.95 -3.48 -7.87
CA GLY A 126 -18.42 -3.91 -9.18
C GLY A 126 -16.90 -4.07 -9.22
N LEU A 127 -16.30 -4.61 -8.16
CA LEU A 127 -14.84 -4.62 -7.96
C LEU A 127 -14.10 -5.61 -8.86
N ASP A 128 -14.75 -6.68 -9.27
CA ASP A 128 -14.26 -7.71 -10.17
C ASP A 128 -13.98 -7.17 -11.59
N GLY A 129 -14.75 -6.17 -12.03
CA GLY A 129 -14.60 -5.48 -13.31
C GLY A 129 -13.61 -4.32 -13.33
N VAL A 130 -12.99 -3.96 -12.20
CA VAL A 130 -12.15 -2.77 -12.10
C VAL A 130 -10.83 -2.92 -12.87
N LYS A 131 -10.54 -1.94 -13.73
CA LYS A 131 -9.28 -1.89 -14.52
C LYS A 131 -8.12 -1.21 -13.80
N ASN A 132 -8.40 -0.40 -12.78
CA ASN A 132 -7.35 0.27 -12.00
C ASN A 132 -6.56 -0.76 -11.18
N SER A 133 -5.26 -0.92 -11.49
CA SER A 133 -4.41 -1.93 -10.85
C SER A 133 -4.24 -1.75 -9.34
N GLU A 134 -4.31 -0.52 -8.80
CA GLU A 134 -4.17 -0.28 -7.36
C GLU A 134 -5.43 -0.69 -6.57
N ILE A 135 -6.60 -0.49 -7.17
CA ILE A 135 -7.88 -0.94 -6.61
C ILE A 135 -7.98 -2.46 -6.74
N LYS A 136 -7.74 -3.00 -7.96
CA LYS A 136 -7.78 -4.43 -8.23
C LYS A 136 -6.81 -5.19 -7.31
N PHE A 137 -5.58 -4.71 -7.16
CA PHE A 137 -4.60 -5.31 -6.24
C PHE A 137 -5.13 -5.45 -4.80
N ARG A 138 -5.72 -4.39 -4.24
CA ARG A 138 -6.25 -4.43 -2.86
C ARG A 138 -7.45 -5.34 -2.75
N TRP A 139 -8.36 -5.29 -3.72
CA TRP A 139 -9.50 -6.20 -3.80
C TRP A 139 -9.06 -7.66 -3.83
N LEU A 140 -8.09 -8.01 -4.67
CA LEU A 140 -7.51 -9.36 -4.74
C LEU A 140 -6.92 -9.80 -3.39
N ARG A 141 -6.16 -8.93 -2.72
CA ARG A 141 -5.61 -9.23 -1.39
C ARG A 141 -6.70 -9.46 -0.35
N ILE A 142 -7.74 -8.62 -0.32
CA ILE A 142 -8.88 -8.80 0.59
C ILE A 142 -9.56 -10.15 0.34
N GLY A 143 -9.78 -10.53 -0.92
CA GLY A 143 -10.38 -11.81 -1.27
C GLY A 143 -9.53 -13.02 -0.82
N LEU A 144 -8.21 -12.95 -1.00
CA LEU A 144 -7.29 -14.00 -0.53
C LEU A 144 -7.29 -14.11 0.99
N LEU A 145 -7.24 -12.98 1.72
CA LEU A 145 -7.31 -12.98 3.18
C LEU A 145 -8.68 -13.47 3.69
N ALA A 146 -9.75 -13.20 2.96
CA ALA A 146 -11.09 -13.72 3.22
C ALA A 146 -11.26 -15.21 2.85
N LYS A 147 -10.23 -15.85 2.27
CA LYS A 147 -10.25 -17.23 1.76
C LYS A 147 -11.41 -17.50 0.80
N CYS A 148 -11.73 -16.53 -0.06
CA CYS A 148 -12.76 -16.68 -1.07
C CYS A 148 -12.19 -17.41 -2.30
N GLU A 149 -12.72 -18.57 -2.66
CA GLU A 149 -12.21 -19.34 -3.80
C GLU A 149 -12.39 -18.62 -5.14
N ASP A 150 -13.50 -17.91 -5.29
CA ASP A 150 -13.86 -17.20 -6.53
C ASP A 150 -12.83 -16.14 -6.93
N VAL A 151 -12.03 -15.63 -5.97
CA VAL A 151 -10.98 -14.64 -6.26
C VAL A 151 -9.72 -15.26 -6.88
N VAL A 152 -9.49 -16.57 -6.69
CA VAL A 152 -8.24 -17.23 -7.07
C VAL A 152 -7.95 -17.12 -8.58
N PRO A 153 -8.92 -17.36 -9.49
CA PRO A 153 -8.70 -17.14 -10.92
C PRO A 153 -8.31 -15.69 -11.26
N HIS A 154 -8.94 -14.70 -10.61
CA HIS A 154 -8.60 -13.29 -10.82
C HIS A 154 -7.18 -12.96 -10.33
N VAL A 155 -6.71 -13.61 -9.26
CA VAL A 155 -5.33 -13.49 -8.76
C VAL A 155 -4.36 -14.07 -9.77
N THR A 156 -4.60 -15.29 -10.27
CA THR A 156 -3.70 -15.96 -11.21
C THR A 156 -3.59 -15.22 -12.54
N ASP A 157 -4.71 -14.69 -13.04
CA ASP A 157 -4.75 -13.89 -14.26
C ASP A 157 -4.00 -12.58 -14.08
N PHE A 158 -4.25 -11.88 -12.96
CA PHE A 158 -3.56 -10.62 -12.68
C PHE A 158 -2.04 -10.83 -12.56
N LEU A 159 -1.60 -11.84 -11.81
CA LEU A 159 -0.18 -12.19 -11.67
C LEU A 159 0.49 -12.60 -12.98
N SER A 160 -0.27 -13.13 -13.93
CA SER A 160 0.25 -13.47 -15.27
C SER A 160 0.47 -12.24 -16.16
N THR A 161 -0.11 -11.09 -15.80
CA THR A 161 -0.04 -9.85 -16.61
C THR A 161 0.86 -8.77 -16.03
N VAL A 162 1.20 -8.83 -14.74
CA VAL A 162 1.97 -7.77 -14.05
C VAL A 162 3.30 -8.27 -13.50
N GLY A 163 4.36 -7.46 -13.67
CA GLY A 163 5.70 -7.75 -13.12
C GLY A 163 6.13 -6.86 -11.95
N ARG A 164 5.30 -5.89 -11.53
CA ARG A 164 5.66 -4.92 -10.48
C ARG A 164 5.67 -5.61 -9.12
N MET A 165 6.83 -5.65 -8.45
CA MET A 165 7.00 -6.33 -7.14
C MET A 165 6.01 -5.87 -6.06
N LYS A 166 5.56 -4.60 -6.09
CA LYS A 166 4.52 -4.07 -5.21
C LYS A 166 3.23 -4.92 -5.24
N PHE A 167 2.89 -5.49 -6.40
CA PHE A 167 1.70 -6.32 -6.58
C PHE A 167 2.04 -7.81 -6.46
N VAL A 168 3.09 -8.23 -7.17
CA VAL A 168 3.46 -9.64 -7.30
C VAL A 168 3.78 -10.26 -5.94
N ARG A 169 4.69 -9.65 -5.17
CA ARG A 169 5.17 -10.26 -3.92
C ARG A 169 4.06 -10.42 -2.89
N PRO A 170 3.24 -9.40 -2.57
CA PRO A 170 2.16 -9.58 -1.59
C PRO A 170 1.10 -10.59 -2.02
N LEU A 171 0.70 -10.61 -3.30
CA LEU A 171 -0.33 -11.56 -3.78
C LEU A 171 0.15 -13.00 -3.73
N PHE A 172 1.40 -13.27 -4.11
CA PHE A 172 1.98 -14.61 -3.96
C PHE A 172 2.11 -15.02 -2.49
N ARG A 173 2.51 -14.11 -1.60
CA ARG A 173 2.58 -14.38 -0.15
C ARG A 173 1.21 -14.71 0.42
N ASP A 174 0.19 -13.91 0.12
CA ASP A 174 -1.18 -14.14 0.59
C ASP A 174 -1.72 -15.48 0.07
N LEU A 175 -1.48 -15.80 -1.21
CA LEU A 175 -1.88 -17.07 -1.82
C LEU A 175 -1.13 -18.28 -1.22
N TYR A 176 0.15 -18.13 -0.92
CA TYR A 176 0.97 -19.19 -0.30
C TYR A 176 0.61 -19.42 1.19
N ALA A 177 0.25 -18.35 1.90
CA ALA A 177 -0.19 -18.40 3.29
C ALA A 177 -1.53 -19.14 3.45
N TRP A 178 -2.38 -19.13 2.42
CA TRP A 178 -3.55 -20.00 2.36
C TRP A 178 -3.14 -21.43 2.00
N GLU A 179 -3.02 -22.29 3.03
CA GLU A 179 -2.48 -23.65 2.91
C GLU A 179 -3.09 -24.48 1.77
N GLU A 180 -4.41 -24.44 1.62
CA GLU A 180 -5.13 -25.17 0.56
C GLU A 180 -4.79 -24.70 -0.86
N LYS A 181 -4.41 -23.42 -1.03
CA LYS A 181 -4.05 -22.83 -2.33
C LYS A 181 -2.53 -22.67 -2.51
N ARG A 182 -1.72 -23.08 -1.53
CA ARG A 182 -0.27 -23.09 -1.63
C ARG A 182 0.26 -23.84 -2.87
N PRO A 183 -0.28 -25.01 -3.27
CA PRO A 183 0.13 -25.67 -4.51
C PRO A 183 -0.11 -24.82 -5.76
N VAL A 184 -1.17 -24.01 -5.77
CA VAL A 184 -1.48 -23.07 -6.85
C VAL A 184 -0.42 -21.97 -6.92
N ALA A 185 -0.02 -21.40 -5.78
CA ALA A 185 1.05 -20.41 -5.71
C ALA A 185 2.37 -20.95 -6.29
N LEU A 186 2.76 -22.17 -5.90
CA LEU A 186 4.00 -22.80 -6.38
C LEU A 186 3.96 -23.12 -7.87
N SER A 187 2.86 -23.73 -8.35
CA SER A 187 2.68 -24.03 -9.77
C SER A 187 2.68 -22.77 -10.64
N LEU A 188 2.01 -21.71 -10.18
CA LEU A 188 1.99 -20.42 -10.86
C LEU A 188 3.36 -19.77 -10.89
N HIS A 189 4.10 -19.81 -9.77
CA HIS A 189 5.46 -19.32 -9.71
C HIS A 189 6.35 -20.01 -10.76
N ASP A 190 6.34 -21.34 -10.81
CA ASP A 190 7.19 -22.10 -11.74
C ASP A 190 6.83 -21.83 -13.20
N LYS A 191 5.53 -21.70 -13.50
CA LYS A 191 5.04 -21.32 -14.83
C LYS A 191 5.53 -19.93 -15.26
N LEU A 192 5.50 -18.96 -14.34
CA LEU A 192 5.82 -17.56 -14.64
C LEU A 192 7.32 -17.26 -14.52
N LYS A 193 8.08 -18.05 -13.75
CA LYS A 193 9.52 -17.86 -13.47
C LYS A 193 10.37 -17.54 -14.70
N PRO A 194 10.22 -18.23 -15.86
CA PRO A 194 11.03 -17.93 -17.05
C PRO A 194 10.78 -16.55 -17.66
N GLN A 195 9.61 -15.95 -17.38
CA GLN A 195 9.19 -14.65 -17.91
C GLN A 195 9.42 -13.51 -16.90
N MET A 196 9.75 -13.84 -15.65
CA MET A 196 9.99 -12.84 -14.60
C MET A 196 11.37 -12.22 -14.74
N MET A 197 11.46 -10.92 -14.45
CA MET A 197 12.75 -10.26 -14.22
C MET A 197 13.49 -10.97 -13.08
N HIS A 198 14.81 -11.17 -13.23
CA HIS A 198 15.65 -11.90 -12.27
C HIS A 198 15.42 -11.49 -10.81
N VAL A 199 15.36 -10.18 -10.51
CA VAL A 199 15.15 -9.66 -9.16
C VAL A 199 13.79 -10.09 -8.58
N VAL A 200 12.75 -10.14 -9.41
CA VAL A 200 11.40 -10.59 -9.00
C VAL A 200 11.45 -12.08 -8.65
N SER A 201 11.98 -12.90 -9.56
CA SER A 201 12.11 -14.35 -9.36
C SER A 201 12.92 -14.70 -8.10
N TYR A 202 14.08 -14.06 -7.92
CA TYR A 202 14.94 -14.26 -6.75
C TYR A 202 14.26 -13.88 -5.42
N THR A 203 13.64 -12.70 -5.37
CA THR A 203 12.97 -12.23 -4.14
C THR A 203 11.71 -13.03 -3.83
N LEU A 204 11.00 -13.48 -4.87
CA LEU A 204 9.80 -14.30 -4.73
C LEU A 204 10.12 -15.72 -4.28
N GLY A 205 11.21 -16.32 -4.78
CA GLY A 205 11.69 -17.63 -4.30
C GLY A 205 11.93 -17.63 -2.78
N LYS A 206 12.52 -16.55 -2.25
CA LYS A 206 12.67 -16.36 -0.79
C LYS A 206 11.34 -16.23 -0.07
N ASP A 207 10.41 -15.46 -0.62
CA ASP A 207 9.07 -15.26 -0.03
C ASP A 207 8.24 -16.55 0.02
N LEU A 208 8.47 -17.46 -0.93
CA LEU A 208 7.76 -18.75 -1.05
C LEU A 208 8.52 -19.92 -0.40
N HIS A 209 9.61 -19.64 0.31
CA HIS A 209 10.48 -20.65 0.93
C HIS A 209 10.96 -21.74 -0.04
N ILE A 210 11.20 -21.36 -1.29
CA ILE A 210 11.76 -22.27 -2.31
C ILE A 210 13.28 -22.24 -2.11
N GLU A 211 13.87 -23.35 -1.65
CA GLU A 211 15.32 -23.47 -1.52
C GLU A 211 16.00 -23.23 -2.86
N ALA A 212 17.09 -22.47 -2.84
CA ALA A 212 17.95 -22.32 -4.01
C ALA A 212 18.62 -23.68 -4.27
N LYS A 213 18.21 -24.37 -5.33
CA LYS A 213 19.00 -25.45 -5.93
C LYS A 213 20.22 -24.85 -6.63
#